data_AF-A0A423T1X0-F1
#
_entry.id   AF-A0A423T1X0-F1
#
_cell.length_a   1.000
_cell.length_b   1.000
_cell.length_c   1.000
_cell.angle_alpha   90.00
_cell.angle_beta   90.00
_cell.angle_gamma   90.00
#
_symmetry.space_group_name_H-M   'P 1'
#
loop_
_entity.id
_entity.type
_entity.pdbx_description
1 polymer ?
#
loop_
_entity_poly.entity_id
_entity_poly.type
_entity_poly.pdbx_seq_one_letter_code
_entity_poly.pdbx_strand_id
1 'polypeptide(L)'
;METGQVLRAPTVGSITTKQPSSDPGFDIIILKVRQINAMREILGPLLGLLCFLLTGTTVKCQGKVKPVTTHLSAKWSHTPLLLETAEYMREESIATFWEFVEAVSQKDFTLFTKGSDKAAYNEILGTAGQFLSPSQVSILKLSLSMRVYSPKIEMFRQIALDRNLPTGEDCIAVFDVNGELTCNIEAMKKLVEVGSGTKPVSYDMDHHYPGGENSKVGVTLYAELGTKEFRIHHLAVKELGNSKKKVRLSGYGVELAIKSTEYKAQDDTKVQDDGGRQEEDDEQEVEVEGFLFSKLESLHPEKMEELEQLRNHLVESRHEWHP
;
A
#
# COMPACT_ATOMS: atom_id res chain seq x y z
N MET A 1 27.44 -61.78 64.58
CA MET A 1 27.48 -60.53 65.38
C MET A 1 27.15 -59.43 64.39
N GLU A 2 25.87 -59.07 64.25
CA GLU A 2 25.22 -57.97 65.01
C GLU A 2 25.95 -56.64 64.80
N THR A 3 25.38 -55.48 64.52
CA THR A 3 24.03 -54.87 64.45
C THR A 3 24.33 -53.45 63.92
N GLY A 4 23.55 -52.79 63.05
CA GLY A 4 22.34 -52.03 63.38
C GLY A 4 22.52 -50.51 63.20
N GLN A 5 21.43 -49.84 62.75
CA GLN A 5 21.12 -48.38 62.71
C GLN A 5 21.71 -47.54 61.55
N VAL A 6 20.97 -46.92 60.61
CA VAL A 6 19.68 -46.16 60.52
C VAL A 6 19.83 -44.62 60.67
N LEU A 7 19.71 -43.95 59.50
CA LEU A 7 19.11 -42.64 59.15
C LEU A 7 19.60 -41.31 59.75
N ARG A 8 20.01 -40.38 58.86
CA ARG A 8 19.37 -39.06 58.62
C ARG A 8 19.93 -38.36 57.37
N ALA A 9 19.04 -37.91 56.48
CA ALA A 9 19.35 -37.01 55.37
C ALA A 9 18.91 -35.57 55.74
N PRO A 10 19.61 -34.51 55.28
CA PRO A 10 19.25 -33.13 55.58
C PRO A 10 18.25 -32.54 54.58
N THR A 11 17.44 -31.63 55.12
CA THR A 11 16.40 -30.79 54.54
C THR A 11 16.86 -29.90 53.37
N VAL A 12 16.06 -29.86 52.30
CA VAL A 12 16.18 -28.94 51.16
C VAL A 12 15.37 -27.66 51.43
N GLY A 13 16.03 -26.52 51.24
CA GLY A 13 15.50 -25.17 51.47
C GLY A 13 14.57 -24.67 50.36
N SER A 14 13.66 -23.79 50.79
CA SER A 14 12.69 -23.03 50.00
C SER A 14 13.38 -22.03 49.06
N ILE A 15 12.97 -22.00 47.78
CA ILE A 15 13.35 -20.97 46.81
C ILE A 15 12.13 -20.12 46.51
N THR A 16 12.20 -18.89 47.02
CA THR A 16 11.32 -17.75 46.74
C THR A 16 11.64 -17.18 45.35
N THR A 17 10.65 -17.14 44.45
CA THR A 17 10.74 -16.41 43.18
C THR A 17 10.25 -14.97 43.37
N LYS A 18 11.13 -14.02 43.05
CA LYS A 18 10.86 -12.58 42.98
C LYS A 18 10.02 -12.24 41.75
N GLN A 19 9.05 -11.36 41.96
CA GLN A 19 8.25 -10.65 40.97
C GLN A 19 8.97 -9.35 40.55
N PRO A 20 8.73 -8.81 39.34
CA PRO A 20 8.79 -7.39 39.12
C PRO A 20 7.42 -6.79 38.74
N SER A 21 7.20 -5.62 39.34
CA SER A 21 6.27 -4.51 39.07
C SER A 21 6.17 -4.11 37.57
N SER A 22 5.19 -3.39 37.04
CA SER A 22 3.93 -2.74 37.46
C SER A 22 3.41 -2.04 36.20
N ASP A 23 2.11 -2.09 35.88
CA ASP A 23 1.41 -0.98 35.19
C ASP A 23 -0.12 -1.16 35.28
N PRO A 24 -0.90 -0.06 35.15
CA PRO A 24 -2.04 0.19 36.01
C PRO A 24 -3.33 -0.45 35.50
N GLY A 25 -4.05 -1.09 36.43
CA GLY A 25 -5.40 -1.57 36.21
C GLY A 25 -6.39 -0.41 36.15
N PHE A 26 -7.28 -0.44 35.16
CA PHE A 26 -8.53 0.31 35.21
C PHE A 26 -9.55 -0.50 36.01
N ASP A 27 -9.95 0.02 37.17
CA ASP A 27 -11.04 -0.50 37.99
C ASP A 27 -12.38 -0.31 37.27
N ILE A 28 -13.07 -1.41 36.95
CA ILE A 28 -14.45 -1.39 36.49
C ILE A 28 -15.37 -1.15 37.69
N ILE A 29 -15.82 0.09 37.87
CA ILE A 29 -16.84 0.44 38.87
C ILE A 29 -18.22 0.02 38.33
N ILE A 30 -18.77 -1.08 38.84
CA ILE A 30 -20.18 -1.44 38.63
C ILE A 30 -21.03 -0.67 39.65
N LEU A 31 -21.66 0.43 39.18
CA LEU A 31 -22.68 1.14 39.95
C LEU A 31 -23.95 0.28 40.06
N LYS A 32 -24.21 -0.29 41.25
CA LYS A 32 -25.52 -0.84 41.61
C LYS A 32 -26.41 0.28 42.14
N VAL A 33 -27.38 0.70 41.33
CA VAL A 33 -28.47 1.58 41.76
C VAL A 33 -29.37 0.81 42.74
N ARG A 34 -29.47 1.30 43.98
CA ARG A 34 -30.37 0.78 45.01
C ARG A 34 -31.64 1.63 44.99
N GLN A 35 -32.73 1.05 44.49
CA GLN A 35 -34.08 1.64 44.59
C GLN A 35 -34.49 1.73 46.07
N ILE A 36 -34.86 2.92 46.52
CA ILE A 36 -35.41 3.20 47.86
C ILE A 36 -36.94 3.22 47.69
N ASN A 37 -37.61 2.15 48.11
CA ASN A 37 -39.06 2.21 48.32
C ASN A 37 -39.33 2.73 49.73
N ALA A 38 -39.89 3.93 49.79
CA ALA A 38 -40.43 4.54 50.99
C ALA A 38 -41.94 4.29 51.11
N MET A 39 -42.40 4.23 52.36
CA MET A 39 -43.77 4.26 52.88
C MET A 39 -44.61 2.97 52.78
N ARG A 40 -45.04 2.44 53.94
CA ARG A 40 -46.32 2.83 54.58
C ARG A 40 -46.64 1.91 55.77
N GLU A 41 -46.83 2.53 56.93
CA GLU A 41 -47.17 1.95 58.23
C GLU A 41 -48.65 1.53 58.34
N ILE A 42 -48.87 0.50 59.18
CA ILE A 42 -50.04 0.19 60.04
C ILE A 42 -51.40 -0.09 59.36
N LEU A 43 -51.62 -1.35 58.95
CA LEU A 43 -52.78 -2.20 59.32
C LEU A 43 -52.68 -3.52 58.52
N GLY A 44 -52.04 -4.56 59.08
CA GLY A 44 -51.81 -5.77 58.28
C GLY A 44 -51.34 -7.06 58.95
N PRO A 45 -51.33 -7.25 60.29
CA PRO A 45 -50.80 -8.50 60.82
C PRO A 45 -51.76 -9.70 60.68
N LEU A 46 -53.03 -9.48 60.31
CA LEU A 46 -54.03 -10.55 60.18
C LEU A 46 -54.37 -10.96 58.74
N LEU A 47 -54.17 -10.08 57.74
CA LEU A 47 -54.35 -10.42 56.32
C LEU A 47 -53.08 -10.99 55.68
N GLY A 48 -51.90 -10.68 56.25
CA GLY A 48 -50.61 -11.18 55.77
C GLY A 48 -50.40 -12.68 55.97
N LEU A 49 -51.02 -13.27 57.01
CA LEU A 49 -50.88 -14.69 57.30
C LEU A 49 -51.65 -15.58 56.30
N LEU A 50 -52.78 -15.06 55.77
CA LEU A 50 -53.59 -15.77 54.77
C LEU A 50 -52.96 -15.70 53.37
N CYS A 51 -52.28 -14.60 53.02
CA CYS A 51 -51.53 -14.48 51.77
C CYS A 51 -50.23 -15.29 51.76
N PHE A 52 -49.59 -15.52 52.92
CA PHE A 52 -48.37 -16.32 53.02
C PHE A 52 -48.61 -17.82 52.75
N LEU A 53 -49.85 -18.29 52.91
CA LEU A 53 -50.25 -19.68 52.66
C LEU A 53 -50.69 -19.93 51.19
N LEU A 54 -50.98 -18.89 50.41
CA LEU A 54 -51.48 -19.00 49.03
C LEU A 54 -50.42 -18.70 47.96
N THR A 55 -49.27 -18.12 48.32
CA THR A 55 -48.13 -18.00 47.41
C THR A 55 -47.33 -19.30 47.42
N GLY A 56 -47.69 -20.22 46.52
CA GLY A 56 -46.85 -21.38 46.23
C GLY A 56 -45.42 -20.93 46.02
N THR A 57 -44.48 -21.59 46.71
CA THR A 57 -43.05 -21.36 46.59
C THR A 57 -42.61 -21.71 45.16
N THR A 58 -42.71 -20.75 44.24
CA THR A 58 -41.95 -20.83 43.00
C THR A 58 -40.48 -20.67 43.38
N VAL A 59 -39.82 -21.80 43.62
CA VAL A 59 -38.37 -21.87 43.72
C VAL A 59 -37.83 -21.41 42.37
N LYS A 60 -37.46 -20.13 42.27
CA LYS A 60 -36.59 -19.66 41.19
C LYS A 60 -35.24 -20.33 41.40
N CYS A 61 -35.04 -21.50 40.81
CA CYS A 61 -33.72 -22.04 40.57
C CYS A 61 -32.97 -21.06 39.65
N GLN A 62 -32.29 -20.08 40.24
CA GLN A 62 -31.21 -19.37 39.56
C GLN A 62 -30.03 -20.33 39.45
N GLY A 63 -30.11 -21.27 38.50
CA GLY A 63 -28.94 -21.99 38.05
C GLY A 63 -27.91 -20.96 37.59
N LYS A 64 -26.81 -20.83 38.33
CA LYS A 64 -25.67 -20.00 37.90
C LYS A 64 -25.14 -20.63 36.61
N VAL A 65 -25.54 -20.09 35.47
CA VAL A 65 -24.94 -20.45 34.17
C VAL A 65 -23.45 -20.18 34.31
N LYS A 66 -22.62 -21.17 33.99
CA LYS A 66 -21.16 -21.03 33.94
C LYS A 66 -20.80 -20.79 32.47
N PRO A 67 -20.79 -19.53 31.99
CA PRO A 67 -20.46 -19.27 30.60
C PRO A 67 -18.98 -19.61 30.37
N VAL A 68 -18.72 -20.24 29.23
CA VAL A 68 -17.37 -20.38 28.68
C VAL A 68 -17.21 -19.27 27.65
N THR A 69 -16.23 -18.39 27.86
CA THR A 69 -15.92 -17.28 26.94
C THR A 69 -14.59 -17.55 26.27
N THR A 70 -14.54 -17.42 24.94
CA THR A 70 -13.32 -17.51 24.14
C THR A 70 -13.11 -16.22 23.36
N HIS A 71 -11.87 -15.92 23.00
CA HIS A 71 -11.50 -14.75 22.21
C HIS A 71 -10.34 -15.10 21.28
N LEU A 72 -10.30 -14.44 20.12
CA LEU A 72 -9.24 -14.57 19.12
C LEU A 72 -8.62 -13.19 18.90
N SER A 73 -7.29 -13.13 18.94
CA SER A 73 -6.53 -11.90 18.71
C SER A 73 -5.62 -12.05 17.51
N ALA A 74 -5.53 -11.00 16.70
CA ALA A 74 -4.57 -10.91 15.60
C ALA A 74 -3.14 -10.70 16.14
N LYS A 75 -2.12 -10.92 15.28
CA LYS A 75 -0.72 -10.66 15.62
C LYS A 75 -0.31 -9.19 15.48
N TRP A 76 -1.10 -8.41 14.75
CA TRP A 76 -0.84 -6.98 14.52
C TRP A 76 -1.57 -6.11 15.55
N SER A 77 -1.11 -4.87 15.67
CA SER A 77 -1.71 -3.86 16.57
C SER A 77 -3.07 -3.39 16.07
N HIS A 78 -3.80 -2.69 16.94
CA HIS A 78 -5.06 -2.06 16.55
C HIS A 78 -4.86 -1.09 15.36
N THR A 79 -5.79 -1.14 14.41
CA THR A 79 -5.82 -0.29 13.23
C THR A 79 -6.88 0.81 13.35
N PRO A 80 -6.58 2.08 13.02
CA PRO A 80 -7.57 3.16 13.09
C PRO A 80 -8.74 2.94 12.12
N LEU A 81 -9.97 3.14 12.63
CA LEU A 81 -11.19 2.96 11.83
C LEU A 81 -11.31 3.94 10.67
N LEU A 82 -10.67 5.11 10.78
CA LEU A 82 -10.62 6.10 9.71
C LEU A 82 -9.88 5.54 8.48
N LEU A 83 -8.75 4.87 8.70
CA LEU A 83 -7.95 4.27 7.63
C LEU A 83 -8.68 3.07 7.02
N GLU A 84 -9.27 2.20 7.85
CA GLU A 84 -10.10 1.09 7.35
C GLU A 84 -11.29 1.58 6.51
N THR A 85 -11.88 2.71 6.88
CA THR A 85 -12.96 3.34 6.10
C THR A 85 -12.44 3.90 4.78
N ALA A 86 -11.25 4.50 4.76
CA ALA A 86 -10.63 4.96 3.52
C ALA A 86 -10.41 3.78 2.56
N GLU A 87 -9.90 2.64 3.03
CA GLU A 87 -9.74 1.44 2.21
C GLU A 87 -11.07 0.87 1.72
N TYR A 88 -12.13 0.92 2.53
CA TYR A 88 -13.47 0.60 2.07
C TYR A 88 -13.91 1.51 0.91
N MET A 89 -13.68 2.82 1.02
CA MET A 89 -14.03 3.77 -0.06
C MET A 89 -13.26 3.49 -1.34
N ARG A 90 -12.01 3.04 -1.23
CA ARG A 90 -11.21 2.64 -2.40
C ARG A 90 -11.79 1.44 -3.13
N GLU A 91 -12.34 0.48 -2.40
CA GLU A 91 -12.98 -0.71 -2.98
C GLU A 91 -14.26 -0.33 -3.73
N GLU A 92 -15.03 0.63 -3.20
CA GLU A 92 -16.21 1.17 -3.89
C GLU A 92 -15.83 1.90 -5.18
N SER A 93 -14.93 2.89 -5.11
CA SER A 93 -14.32 3.49 -6.30
C SER A 93 -13.07 4.32 -5.98
N ILE A 94 -12.16 4.45 -6.96
CA ILE A 94 -10.98 5.33 -6.85
C ILE A 94 -11.40 6.79 -6.63
N ALA A 95 -12.47 7.25 -7.29
CA ALA A 95 -12.95 8.62 -7.16
C ALA A 95 -13.48 8.88 -5.74
N THR A 96 -14.31 7.98 -5.21
CA THR A 96 -14.88 8.07 -3.86
C THR A 96 -13.80 8.07 -2.78
N PHE A 97 -12.72 7.30 -2.97
CA PHE A 97 -11.56 7.36 -2.08
C PHE A 97 -10.98 8.77 -2.01
N TRP A 98 -10.67 9.38 -3.15
CA TRP A 98 -10.06 10.71 -3.18
C TRP A 98 -11.02 11.79 -2.67
N GLU A 99 -12.31 11.71 -3.00
CA GLU A 99 -13.33 12.61 -2.45
C GLU A 99 -13.42 12.51 -0.92
N PHE A 100 -13.36 11.28 -0.38
CA PHE A 100 -13.34 11.05 1.05
C PHE A 100 -12.08 11.61 1.72
N VAL A 101 -10.90 11.39 1.14
CA VAL A 101 -9.63 11.95 1.63
C VAL A 101 -9.67 13.48 1.69
N GLU A 102 -10.26 14.12 0.68
CA GLU A 102 -10.44 15.58 0.65
C GLU A 102 -11.42 16.05 1.73
N ALA A 103 -12.54 15.37 1.92
CA ALA A 103 -13.50 15.70 2.97
C ALA A 103 -12.92 15.54 4.39
N VAL A 104 -12.14 14.48 4.62
CA VAL A 104 -11.42 14.27 5.89
C VAL A 104 -10.39 15.36 6.12
N SER A 105 -9.66 15.78 5.08
CA SER A 105 -8.65 16.85 5.16
C SER A 105 -9.25 18.21 5.52
N GLN A 106 -10.51 18.46 5.16
CA GLN A 106 -11.22 19.71 5.48
C GLN A 106 -11.77 19.75 6.92
N LYS A 107 -11.96 18.59 7.56
CA LYS A 107 -12.48 18.51 8.93
C LYS A 107 -11.40 18.78 9.98
N ASP A 108 -11.83 19.04 11.20
CA ASP A 108 -10.92 19.06 12.35
C ASP A 108 -10.52 17.63 12.74
N PHE A 109 -9.22 17.37 12.69
CA PHE A 109 -8.61 16.08 13.02
C PHE A 109 -8.82 15.65 14.46
N THR A 110 -9.05 16.61 15.37
CA THR A 110 -9.32 16.29 16.77
C THR A 110 -10.59 15.45 16.93
N LEU A 111 -11.53 15.54 15.98
CA LEU A 111 -12.75 14.74 15.97
C LEU A 111 -12.49 13.24 15.80
N PHE A 112 -11.38 12.87 15.16
CA PHE A 112 -11.00 11.48 14.93
C PHE A 112 -10.07 10.91 15.99
N THR A 113 -9.40 11.79 16.77
CA THR A 113 -8.31 11.41 17.68
C THR A 113 -8.58 11.74 19.14
N LYS A 114 -9.32 12.82 19.43
CA LYS A 114 -9.63 13.30 20.78
C LYS A 114 -11.11 13.08 21.08
N GLY A 115 -11.43 11.95 21.70
CA GLY A 115 -12.79 11.63 22.10
C GLY A 115 -12.97 10.18 22.53
N SER A 116 -14.22 9.74 22.62
CA SER A 116 -14.54 8.31 22.75
C SER A 116 -14.50 7.64 21.38
N ASP A 117 -14.12 6.37 21.32
CA ASP A 117 -14.14 5.57 20.08
C ASP A 117 -15.50 5.63 19.37
N LYS A 118 -16.59 5.68 20.14
CA LYS A 118 -17.95 5.82 19.60
C LYS A 118 -18.18 7.17 18.91
N ALA A 119 -17.64 8.26 19.46
CA ALA A 119 -17.74 9.58 18.86
C ALA A 119 -16.95 9.64 17.55
N ALA A 120 -15.70 9.15 17.56
CA ALA A 120 -14.87 9.06 16.36
C ALA A 120 -15.55 8.19 15.28
N TYR A 121 -16.09 7.04 15.66
CA TYR A 121 -16.86 6.17 14.77
C TYR A 121 -18.07 6.87 14.14
N ASN A 122 -18.86 7.61 14.93
CA ASN A 122 -20.01 8.36 14.41
C ASN A 122 -19.58 9.48 13.45
N GLU A 123 -18.47 10.17 13.73
CA GLU A 123 -17.91 11.18 12.83
C GLU A 123 -17.41 10.59 11.51
N ILE A 124 -16.74 9.43 11.58
CA ILE A 124 -16.30 8.68 10.40
C ILE A 124 -17.51 8.30 9.54
N LEU A 125 -18.55 7.71 10.15
CA LEU A 125 -19.78 7.34 9.44
C LEU A 125 -20.52 8.55 8.87
N GLY A 126 -20.55 9.67 9.60
CA GLY A 126 -21.17 10.91 9.13
C GLY A 126 -20.42 11.54 7.95
N THR A 127 -19.10 11.36 7.89
CA THR A 127 -18.28 11.79 6.75
C THR A 127 -18.47 10.83 5.56
N ALA A 128 -18.41 9.53 5.81
CA ALA A 128 -18.62 8.48 4.81
C ALA A 128 -20.01 8.54 4.17
N GLY A 129 -21.06 8.83 4.96
CA GLY A 129 -22.43 8.93 4.49
C GLY A 129 -22.73 10.09 3.54
N GLN A 130 -21.77 10.99 3.30
CA GLN A 130 -21.88 12.02 2.25
C GLN A 130 -21.70 11.41 0.85
N PHE A 131 -20.93 10.32 0.76
CA PHE A 131 -20.58 9.66 -0.50
C PHE A 131 -21.30 8.32 -0.68
N LEU A 132 -21.73 7.71 0.42
CA LEU A 132 -22.39 6.40 0.44
C LEU A 132 -23.89 6.51 0.65
N SER A 133 -24.65 5.65 -0.03
CA SER A 133 -26.08 5.46 0.26
C SER A 133 -26.29 4.88 1.66
N PRO A 134 -27.49 5.04 2.27
CA PRO A 134 -27.80 4.44 3.58
C PRO A 134 -27.57 2.92 3.64
N SER A 135 -27.79 2.23 2.53
CA SER A 135 -27.54 0.79 2.37
C SER A 135 -26.04 0.48 2.42
N GLN A 136 -25.22 1.21 1.67
CA GLN A 136 -23.75 1.07 1.69
C GLN A 136 -23.18 1.42 3.06
N VAL A 137 -23.70 2.46 3.74
CA VAL A 137 -23.28 2.78 5.12
C VAL A 137 -23.57 1.61 6.07
N SER A 138 -24.66 0.88 5.87
CA SER A 138 -24.96 -0.31 6.69
C SER A 138 -23.96 -1.45 6.45
N ILE A 139 -23.50 -1.62 5.21
CA ILE A 139 -22.44 -2.58 4.86
C ILE A 139 -21.09 -2.12 5.43
N LEU A 140 -20.76 -0.83 5.35
CA LEU A 140 -19.57 -0.25 5.97
C LEU A 140 -19.54 -0.54 7.48
N LYS A 141 -20.65 -0.36 8.20
CA LYS A 141 -20.74 -0.69 9.63
C LYS A 141 -20.42 -2.17 9.91
N LEU A 142 -20.92 -3.06 9.06
CA LEU A 142 -20.61 -4.49 9.15
C LEU A 142 -19.12 -4.75 8.87
N SER A 143 -18.57 -4.15 7.81
CA SER A 143 -17.14 -4.25 7.46
C SER A 143 -16.23 -3.82 8.61
N LEU A 144 -16.51 -2.66 9.22
CA LEU A 144 -15.75 -2.13 10.36
C LEU A 144 -15.90 -3.00 11.62
N SER A 145 -17.04 -3.66 11.79
CA SER A 145 -17.27 -4.61 12.89
C SER A 145 -16.46 -5.89 12.70
N MET A 146 -16.30 -6.34 11.45
CA MET A 146 -15.50 -7.52 11.08
C MET A 146 -14.01 -7.20 10.89
N ARG A 147 -13.61 -5.92 10.90
CA ARG A 147 -12.22 -5.47 10.68
C ARG A 147 -11.63 -5.97 9.35
N VAL A 148 -12.44 -5.99 8.28
CA VAL A 148 -12.08 -6.58 6.97
C VAL A 148 -10.81 -5.93 6.39
N TYR A 149 -10.65 -4.63 6.57
CA TYR A 149 -9.52 -3.87 6.00
C TYR A 149 -8.33 -3.72 6.95
N SER A 150 -8.45 -4.16 8.21
CA SER A 150 -7.35 -4.17 9.18
C SER A 150 -6.07 -4.84 8.65
N PRO A 151 -6.09 -6.03 8.03
CA PRO A 151 -4.87 -6.63 7.46
C PRO A 151 -4.25 -5.80 6.33
N LYS A 152 -5.05 -5.06 5.55
CA LYS A 152 -4.54 -4.19 4.48
C LYS A 152 -3.83 -2.96 5.03
N ILE A 153 -4.35 -2.38 6.12
CA ILE A 153 -3.67 -1.29 6.85
C ILE A 153 -2.36 -1.77 7.46
N GLU A 154 -2.34 -2.96 8.08
CA GLU A 154 -1.10 -3.53 8.61
C GLU A 154 -0.08 -3.79 7.50
N MET A 155 -0.51 -4.22 6.32
CA MET A 155 0.37 -4.39 5.17
C MET A 155 1.05 -3.08 4.77
N PHE A 156 0.32 -1.97 4.66
CA PHE A 156 0.94 -0.66 4.41
C PHE A 156 1.93 -0.25 5.51
N ARG A 157 1.61 -0.58 6.77
CA ARG A 157 2.52 -0.37 7.90
C ARG A 157 3.82 -1.17 7.74
N GLN A 158 3.74 -2.43 7.31
CA GLN A 158 4.92 -3.26 7.06
C GLN A 158 5.76 -2.75 5.88
N ILE A 159 5.13 -2.30 4.80
CA ILE A 159 5.84 -1.66 3.66
C ILE A 159 6.62 -0.43 4.13
N ALA A 160 6.01 0.40 4.97
CA ALA A 160 6.68 1.57 5.55
C ALA A 160 7.88 1.20 6.44
N LEU A 161 7.77 0.12 7.22
CA LEU A 161 8.88 -0.38 8.04
C LEU A 161 10.02 -0.96 7.20
N ASP A 162 9.70 -1.76 6.18
CA ASP A 162 10.69 -2.36 5.27
C ASP A 162 11.46 -1.31 4.47
N ARG A 163 10.78 -0.22 4.09
CA ARG A 163 11.39 0.93 3.41
C ARG A 163 12.36 1.73 4.31
N ASN A 164 12.41 1.43 5.62
CA ASN A 164 13.24 2.12 6.62
C ASN A 164 13.04 3.63 6.62
N LEU A 165 11.78 4.07 6.67
CA LEU A 165 11.45 5.50 6.67
C LEU A 165 12.07 6.22 7.88
N PRO A 166 12.55 7.48 7.70
CA PRO A 166 13.10 8.26 8.79
C PRO A 166 12.07 8.42 9.90
N THR A 167 12.34 7.84 11.06
CA THR A 167 11.44 7.86 12.21
C THR A 167 11.98 8.87 13.22
N GLY A 168 11.47 10.11 13.18
CA GLY A 168 11.83 11.16 14.13
C GLY A 168 10.64 12.06 14.41
N GLU A 169 10.62 12.72 15.57
CA GLU A 169 9.53 13.66 15.93
C GLU A 169 9.35 14.77 14.89
N ASP A 170 10.43 15.14 14.20
CA ASP A 170 10.44 16.17 13.16
C ASP A 170 9.98 15.68 11.78
N CYS A 171 9.76 14.37 11.60
CA CYS A 171 9.41 13.77 10.32
C CYS A 171 8.27 12.75 10.46
N ILE A 172 7.04 13.27 10.52
CA ILE A 172 5.80 12.49 10.63
C ILE A 172 5.31 12.04 9.24
N ALA A 173 5.61 12.82 8.19
CA ALA A 173 5.26 12.53 6.81
C ALA A 173 6.51 12.57 5.93
N VAL A 174 6.62 11.59 5.03
CA VAL A 174 7.80 11.38 4.18
C VAL A 174 7.38 11.35 2.72
N PHE A 175 8.12 12.06 1.87
CA PHE A 175 8.05 11.95 0.42
C PHE A 175 9.17 11.03 -0.08
N ASP A 176 8.85 10.12 -0.98
CA ASP A 176 9.81 9.38 -1.79
C ASP A 176 9.73 9.92 -3.23
N VAL A 177 10.78 10.64 -3.64
CA VAL A 177 10.92 11.21 -4.99
C VAL A 177 12.01 10.43 -5.71
N ASN A 178 11.62 9.59 -6.67
CA ASN A 178 12.53 8.74 -7.45
C ASN A 178 13.54 7.92 -6.60
N GLY A 179 13.15 7.48 -5.41
CA GLY A 179 13.99 6.70 -4.49
C GLY A 179 14.62 7.50 -3.35
N GLU A 180 14.65 8.84 -3.46
CA GLU A 180 15.19 9.73 -2.44
C GLU A 180 14.11 10.16 -1.43
N LEU A 181 14.37 9.91 -0.14
CA LEU A 181 13.43 10.20 0.94
C LEU A 181 13.64 11.61 1.48
N THR A 182 12.57 12.39 1.57
CA THR A 182 12.60 13.74 2.13
C THR A 182 11.33 14.08 2.91
N CYS A 183 11.48 14.78 4.03
CA CYS A 183 10.36 15.21 4.87
C CYS A 183 9.92 16.65 4.57
N ASN A 184 10.76 17.43 3.86
CA ASN A 184 10.51 18.85 3.63
C ASN A 184 9.92 19.09 2.24
N ILE A 185 8.86 19.89 2.19
CA ILE A 185 8.15 20.27 0.96
C ILE A 185 9.06 21.02 -0.02
N GLU A 186 9.94 21.90 0.47
CA GLU A 186 10.87 22.65 -0.39
C GLU A 186 11.93 21.75 -1.02
N ALA A 187 12.45 20.80 -0.23
CA ALA A 187 13.39 19.80 -0.73
C ALA A 187 12.73 18.89 -1.77
N MET A 188 11.49 18.45 -1.50
CA MET A 188 10.68 17.68 -2.45
C MET A 188 10.48 18.44 -3.78
N LYS A 189 10.12 19.73 -3.75
CA LYS A 189 9.97 20.54 -4.96
C LYS A 189 11.26 20.61 -5.78
N LYS A 190 12.42 20.78 -5.13
CA LYS A 190 13.73 20.76 -5.79
C LYS A 190 14.02 19.41 -6.46
N LEU A 191 13.73 18.29 -5.78
CA LEU A 191 13.92 16.95 -6.34
C LEU A 191 13.02 16.70 -7.56
N VAL A 192 11.79 17.21 -7.53
CA VAL A 192 10.85 17.12 -8.66
C VAL A 192 11.34 17.95 -9.86
N GLU A 193 11.93 19.13 -9.63
CA GLU A 193 12.50 19.96 -10.70
C GLU A 193 13.74 19.33 -11.35
N VAL A 194 14.61 18.69 -10.55
CA VAL A 194 15.80 17.98 -11.06
C VAL A 194 15.39 16.82 -11.97
N GLY A 195 14.29 16.13 -11.66
CA GLY A 195 13.63 15.18 -12.56
C GLY A 195 14.49 13.97 -12.96
N SER A 196 15.55 13.68 -12.20
CA SER A 196 16.47 12.57 -12.44
C SER A 196 16.13 11.37 -11.57
N GLY A 197 16.23 10.16 -12.11
CA GLY A 197 16.03 8.91 -11.38
C GLY A 197 14.91 8.03 -11.91
N THR A 198 14.91 6.78 -11.46
CA THR A 198 13.84 5.81 -11.70
C THR A 198 12.66 6.09 -10.78
N LYS A 199 11.42 5.94 -11.30
CA LYS A 199 10.22 6.11 -10.48
C LYS A 199 10.27 5.20 -9.24
N PRO A 200 9.73 5.65 -8.09
CA PRO A 200 9.63 4.80 -6.92
C PRO A 200 8.89 3.50 -7.25
N VAL A 201 9.23 2.43 -6.51
CA VAL A 201 8.50 1.16 -6.61
C VAL A 201 7.04 1.43 -6.25
N SER A 202 6.13 1.09 -7.16
CA SER A 202 4.70 1.14 -6.90
C SER A 202 4.13 -0.27 -6.88
N TYR A 203 3.20 -0.51 -5.97
CA TYR A 203 2.49 -1.76 -5.79
C TYR A 203 1.06 -1.65 -6.34
N ASP A 204 0.47 -2.78 -6.74
CA ASP A 204 -0.91 -2.83 -7.27
C ASP A 204 -1.96 -2.25 -6.30
N MET A 205 -1.64 -2.27 -5.00
CA MET A 205 -2.53 -1.80 -3.94
C MET A 205 -2.39 -0.29 -3.66
N ASP A 206 -1.43 0.38 -4.31
CA ASP A 206 -1.19 1.81 -4.11
C ASP A 206 -2.33 2.66 -4.67
N HIS A 207 -2.51 3.83 -4.05
CA HIS A 207 -3.52 4.79 -4.42
C HIS A 207 -2.91 5.83 -5.37
N HIS A 208 -3.19 5.72 -6.67
CA HIS A 208 -2.71 6.69 -7.66
C HIS A 208 -3.65 7.88 -7.77
N TYR A 209 -3.10 9.09 -7.66
CA TYR A 209 -3.88 10.32 -7.79
C TYR A 209 -4.23 10.60 -9.25
N PRO A 210 -5.52 10.89 -9.58
CA PRO A 210 -5.94 11.16 -10.94
C PRO A 210 -5.27 12.43 -11.46
N GLY A 211 -4.36 12.30 -12.41
CA GLY A 211 -3.57 13.45 -12.89
C GLY A 211 -2.12 13.12 -13.22
N GLY A 212 -1.53 12.17 -12.50
CA GLY A 212 -0.08 11.91 -12.49
C GLY A 212 0.44 10.86 -13.46
N GLU A 213 -0.41 10.10 -14.18
CA GLU A 213 0.03 8.93 -14.98
C GLU A 213 1.13 9.24 -16.02
N ASN A 214 1.14 10.46 -16.58
CA ASN A 214 2.11 10.89 -17.59
C ASN A 214 3.28 11.71 -17.03
N SER A 215 3.43 11.81 -15.70
CA SER A 215 4.55 12.53 -15.12
C SER A 215 5.86 11.76 -15.33
N LYS A 216 6.93 12.49 -15.62
CA LYS A 216 8.29 11.92 -15.68
C LYS A 216 8.78 11.52 -14.29
N VAL A 217 8.36 12.26 -13.27
CA VAL A 217 8.74 12.05 -11.85
C VAL A 217 7.61 11.35 -11.11
N GLY A 218 7.94 10.30 -10.38
CA GLY A 218 7.02 9.64 -9.45
C GLY A 218 7.26 10.16 -8.03
N VAL A 219 6.18 10.54 -7.34
CA VAL A 219 6.22 10.99 -5.95
C VAL A 219 5.28 10.11 -5.14
N THR A 220 5.80 9.45 -4.11
CA THR A 220 5.02 8.63 -3.17
C THR A 220 5.00 9.33 -1.82
N LEU A 221 3.83 9.51 -1.23
CA LEU A 221 3.65 10.14 0.08
C LEU A 221 3.33 9.05 1.12
N TYR A 222 4.19 8.93 2.13
CA TYR A 222 3.96 8.13 3.33
C TYR A 222 3.51 9.05 4.46
N ALA A 223 2.23 8.97 4.83
CA ALA A 223 1.66 9.79 5.90
C ALA A 223 0.37 9.16 6.45
N GLU A 224 0.02 9.49 7.69
CA GLU A 224 -1.22 9.04 8.32
C GLU A 224 -2.39 10.00 8.02
N LEU A 225 -3.42 9.50 7.33
CA LEU A 225 -4.65 10.25 7.06
C LEU A 225 -5.35 10.62 8.38
N GLY A 226 -5.79 11.87 8.49
CA GLY A 226 -6.40 12.40 9.71
C GLY A 226 -5.43 13.14 10.61
N THR A 227 -4.20 13.40 10.15
CA THR A 227 -3.21 14.27 10.82
C THR A 227 -3.10 15.63 10.13
N LYS A 228 -2.55 16.64 10.84
CA LYS A 228 -2.33 17.98 10.27
C LYS A 228 -1.26 17.94 9.19
N GLU A 229 -0.24 17.14 9.44
CA GLU A 229 0.92 16.92 8.62
C GLU A 229 0.50 16.32 7.29
N PHE A 230 -0.34 15.27 7.31
CA PHE A 230 -0.90 14.69 6.08
C PHE A 230 -1.54 15.74 5.18
N ARG A 231 -2.41 16.61 5.73
CA ARG A 231 -3.08 17.64 4.91
C ARG A 231 -2.09 18.58 4.24
N ILE A 232 -1.09 19.06 4.98
CA ILE A 232 -0.10 20.00 4.43
C ILE A 232 0.69 19.33 3.30
N HIS A 233 1.12 18.08 3.51
CA HIS A 233 1.92 17.33 2.54
C HIS A 233 1.09 16.90 1.31
N HIS A 234 -0.14 16.45 1.53
CA HIS A 234 -1.10 16.08 0.48
C HIS A 234 -1.41 17.28 -0.43
N LEU A 235 -1.68 18.45 0.13
CA LEU A 235 -1.93 19.67 -0.66
C LEU A 235 -0.70 20.04 -1.52
N ALA A 236 0.51 19.95 -0.96
CA ALA A 236 1.73 20.26 -1.70
C ALA A 236 1.95 19.33 -2.91
N VAL A 237 1.66 18.03 -2.78
CA VAL A 237 1.79 17.07 -3.89
C VAL A 237 0.63 17.20 -4.88
N LYS A 238 -0.58 17.49 -4.40
CA LYS A 238 -1.75 17.74 -5.23
C LYS A 238 -1.55 18.94 -6.16
N GLU A 239 -0.92 20.02 -5.68
CA GLU A 239 -0.55 21.17 -6.53
C GLU A 239 0.34 20.77 -7.71
N LEU A 240 1.27 19.83 -7.49
CA LEU A 240 2.14 19.29 -8.54
C LEU A 240 1.36 18.37 -9.51
N GLY A 241 0.43 17.58 -8.99
CA GLY A 241 -0.42 16.67 -9.77
C GLY A 241 -1.47 17.38 -10.63
N ASN A 242 -1.89 18.59 -10.23
CA ASN A 242 -2.80 19.47 -10.98
C ASN A 242 -2.11 20.14 -12.18
N SER A 243 -1.44 19.35 -13.02
CA SER A 243 -1.06 19.81 -14.34
C SER A 243 -2.32 20.09 -15.15
N LYS A 244 -2.48 21.32 -15.66
CA LYS A 244 -3.56 21.69 -16.58
C LYS A 244 -3.47 20.79 -17.82
N LYS A 245 -4.16 19.64 -17.79
CA LYS A 245 -4.19 18.69 -18.90
C LYS A 245 -4.79 19.41 -20.11
N LYS A 246 -3.97 19.61 -21.14
CA LYS A 246 -4.45 20.11 -22.43
C LYS A 246 -5.33 19.03 -23.03
N VAL A 247 -6.54 19.41 -23.42
CA VAL A 247 -7.47 18.50 -24.11
C VAL A 247 -6.84 18.09 -25.43
N ARG A 248 -6.73 16.77 -25.67
CA ARG A 248 -6.37 16.25 -26.99
C ARG A 248 -7.58 16.41 -27.89
N LEU A 249 -7.44 17.21 -28.94
CA LEU A 249 -8.49 17.40 -29.93
C LEU A 249 -8.51 16.20 -30.87
N SER A 250 -9.70 15.67 -31.14
CA SER A 250 -9.95 14.68 -32.20
C SER A 250 -10.45 15.41 -33.46
N GLY A 251 -10.20 14.85 -34.65
CA GLY A 251 -10.65 15.44 -35.92
C GLY A 251 -9.52 15.95 -36.84
N TYR A 252 -8.27 15.57 -36.57
CA TYR A 252 -7.16 15.77 -37.49
C TYR A 252 -6.79 14.42 -38.15
N GLY A 253 -6.53 14.45 -39.45
CA GLY A 253 -5.91 13.34 -40.17
C GLY A 253 -4.40 13.53 -40.20
N VAL A 254 -3.65 12.50 -39.84
CA VAL A 254 -2.20 12.48 -40.04
C VAL A 254 -1.93 11.58 -41.23
N GLU A 255 -1.24 12.13 -42.23
CA GLU A 255 -0.68 11.34 -43.31
C GLU A 255 0.85 11.34 -43.20
N LEU A 256 1.45 10.19 -43.46
CA LEU A 256 2.88 10.06 -43.64
C LEU A 256 3.14 9.97 -45.14
N ALA A 257 3.48 11.10 -45.74
CA ALA A 257 3.80 11.17 -47.16
C ALA A 257 5.24 10.70 -47.40
N ILE A 258 5.42 9.70 -48.24
CA ILE A 258 6.72 9.29 -48.75
C ILE A 258 7.23 10.42 -49.65
N LYS A 259 8.26 11.14 -49.22
CA LYS A 259 8.80 12.31 -49.94
C LYS A 259 9.50 11.95 -51.25
N SER A 260 9.90 10.69 -51.41
CA SER A 260 10.53 10.16 -52.62
C SER A 260 9.80 8.90 -53.07
N THR A 261 8.86 9.04 -54.00
CA THR A 261 8.16 7.92 -54.66
C THR A 261 8.94 7.36 -55.86
N GLU A 262 10.11 7.93 -56.13
CA GLU A 262 11.09 7.41 -57.05
C GLU A 262 11.74 6.16 -56.44
N TYR A 263 11.22 4.98 -56.79
CA TYR A 263 12.04 3.79 -56.79
C TYR A 263 12.99 3.88 -57.99
N LYS A 264 14.27 4.20 -57.76
CA LYS A 264 15.30 3.82 -58.72
C LYS A 264 15.45 2.30 -58.61
N ALA A 265 14.73 1.58 -59.46
CA ALA A 265 15.09 0.20 -59.76
C ALA A 265 16.38 0.26 -60.61
N GLN A 266 17.54 0.18 -59.97
CA GLN A 266 18.76 -0.14 -60.70
C GLN A 266 18.68 -1.63 -61.03
N ASP A 267 18.67 -1.94 -62.32
CA ASP A 267 18.80 -3.29 -62.83
C ASP A 267 20.27 -3.68 -62.71
N ASP A 268 20.61 -4.43 -61.67
CA ASP A 268 21.97 -4.90 -61.37
C ASP A 268 22.55 -5.85 -62.44
N THR A 269 21.77 -6.19 -63.47
CA THR A 269 22.18 -7.11 -64.55
C THR A 269 23.03 -6.44 -65.63
N LYS A 270 23.21 -5.11 -65.59
CA LYS A 270 24.11 -4.40 -66.51
C LYS A 270 25.01 -3.44 -65.76
N VAL A 271 26.21 -3.91 -65.42
CA VAL A 271 27.37 -3.05 -65.21
C VAL A 271 27.73 -2.42 -66.55
N GLN A 272 27.05 -1.32 -66.90
CA GLN A 272 27.63 -0.38 -67.85
C GLN A 272 28.59 0.49 -67.05
N ASP A 273 29.87 0.18 -67.22
CA ASP A 273 30.97 1.08 -66.94
C ASP A 273 30.82 2.28 -67.90
N ASP A 274 30.12 3.33 -67.45
CA ASP A 274 30.29 4.65 -68.03
C ASP A 274 30.17 5.74 -66.97
N GLY A 275 31.17 6.60 -66.98
CA GLY A 275 31.50 7.50 -65.90
C GLY A 275 30.58 8.72 -65.84
N GLY A 276 30.31 9.15 -64.61
CA GLY A 276 29.93 10.52 -64.33
C GLY A 276 28.70 10.66 -63.45
N ARG A 277 28.88 10.51 -62.13
CA ARG A 277 28.52 11.59 -61.22
C ARG A 277 29.15 11.41 -59.85
N GLN A 278 29.75 12.53 -59.46
CA GLN A 278 30.53 12.84 -58.28
C GLN A 278 29.63 12.98 -57.05
N GLU A 279 29.72 12.05 -56.10
CA GLU A 279 29.38 12.19 -54.68
C GLU A 279 30.36 11.28 -53.92
N GLU A 280 31.41 11.89 -53.34
CA GLU A 280 31.62 11.95 -51.89
C GLU A 280 32.04 10.60 -51.28
N ASP A 281 33.36 10.46 -51.27
CA ASP A 281 34.23 9.77 -50.31
C ASP A 281 33.52 9.05 -49.15
N ASP A 282 33.38 7.73 -49.28
CA ASP A 282 33.50 6.79 -48.17
C ASP A 282 33.95 5.45 -48.77
N GLU A 283 35.18 5.05 -48.46
CA GLU A 283 35.75 3.75 -48.76
C GLU A 283 34.89 2.66 -48.09
N GLN A 284 33.82 2.22 -48.77
CA GLN A 284 33.01 1.10 -48.32
C GLN A 284 33.82 -0.19 -48.46
N GLU A 285 34.42 -0.59 -47.34
CA GLU A 285 34.95 -1.92 -47.11
C GLU A 285 33.86 -2.96 -47.46
N VAL A 286 34.17 -3.86 -48.39
CA VAL A 286 33.20 -4.83 -48.93
C VAL A 286 32.76 -5.80 -47.82
N GLU A 287 31.58 -5.56 -47.27
CA GLU A 287 30.90 -6.44 -46.32
C GLU A 287 30.29 -7.63 -47.06
N VAL A 288 30.67 -8.85 -46.69
CA VAL A 288 30.11 -10.10 -47.26
C VAL A 288 29.38 -10.84 -46.14
N GLU A 289 28.06 -11.00 -46.28
CA GLU A 289 27.19 -11.71 -45.31
C GLU A 289 27.36 -11.25 -43.84
N GLY A 290 27.57 -9.95 -43.62
CA GLY A 290 27.75 -9.40 -42.28
C GLY A 290 29.21 -9.36 -41.77
N PHE A 291 30.18 -9.77 -42.60
CA PHE A 291 31.60 -9.80 -42.24
C PHE A 291 32.41 -8.75 -43.01
N LEU A 292 33.22 -7.98 -42.27
CA LEU A 292 34.22 -7.04 -42.81
C LEU A 292 35.56 -7.77 -42.98
N PHE A 293 35.77 -8.39 -44.15
CA PHE A 293 36.98 -9.18 -44.43
C PHE A 293 38.25 -8.33 -44.43
N SER A 294 38.18 -7.06 -44.86
CA SER A 294 39.29 -6.11 -44.78
C SER A 294 39.82 -5.95 -43.36
N LYS A 295 38.91 -5.91 -42.37
CA LYS A 295 39.29 -5.81 -40.96
C LYS A 295 39.81 -7.12 -40.42
N LEU A 296 39.21 -8.25 -40.79
CA LEU A 296 39.65 -9.59 -40.36
C LEU A 296 41.05 -9.92 -40.88
N GLU A 297 41.35 -9.58 -42.14
CA GLU A 297 42.68 -9.75 -42.74
C GLU A 297 43.73 -8.87 -42.05
N SER A 298 43.36 -7.67 -41.61
CA SER A 298 44.25 -6.78 -40.84
C SER A 298 44.55 -7.29 -39.43
N LEU A 299 43.63 -8.05 -38.83
CA LEU A 299 43.73 -8.55 -37.45
C LEU A 299 44.38 -9.94 -37.37
N HIS A 300 44.22 -10.76 -38.41
CA HIS A 300 44.70 -12.14 -38.47
C HIS A 300 45.47 -12.42 -39.77
N PRO A 301 46.65 -11.81 -39.97
CA PRO A 301 47.46 -12.01 -41.17
C PRO A 301 47.95 -13.46 -41.34
N GLU A 302 48.00 -14.24 -40.26
CA GLU A 302 48.37 -15.66 -40.28
C GLU A 302 47.29 -16.58 -40.88
N LYS A 303 46.05 -16.08 -41.06
CA LYS A 303 44.90 -16.86 -41.54
C LYS A 303 44.30 -16.35 -42.85
N MET A 304 45.07 -15.58 -43.63
CA MET A 304 44.58 -15.00 -44.88
C MET A 304 43.99 -16.05 -45.83
N GLU A 305 44.66 -17.20 -45.99
CA GLU A 305 44.19 -18.25 -46.89
C GLU A 305 42.86 -18.89 -46.43
N GLU A 306 42.66 -19.06 -45.12
CA GLU A 306 41.41 -19.56 -44.53
C GLU A 306 40.27 -18.54 -44.66
N LEU A 307 40.58 -17.25 -44.46
CA LEU A 307 39.63 -16.15 -44.61
C LEU A 307 39.20 -15.97 -46.07
N GLU A 308 40.12 -16.16 -47.01
CA GLU A 308 39.83 -16.13 -48.45
C GLU A 308 38.96 -17.31 -48.88
N GLN A 309 39.24 -18.52 -48.39
CA GLN A 309 38.40 -19.70 -48.62
C GLN A 309 36.99 -19.52 -48.06
N LEU A 310 36.86 -18.98 -46.83
CA LEU A 310 35.56 -18.68 -46.23
C LEU A 310 34.80 -17.62 -47.03
N ARG A 311 35.48 -16.55 -47.44
CA ARG A 311 34.91 -15.50 -48.30
C ARG A 311 34.35 -16.10 -49.60
N ASN A 312 35.13 -16.94 -50.26
CA ASN A 312 34.72 -17.60 -51.50
C ASN A 312 33.52 -18.54 -51.28
N HIS A 313 33.50 -19.31 -50.19
CA HIS A 313 32.37 -20.17 -49.85
C HIS A 313 31.07 -19.38 -49.58
N LEU A 314 31.16 -18.25 -48.88
CA LEU A 314 30.01 -17.37 -48.65
C LEU A 314 29.48 -16.76 -49.96
N VAL A 315 30.38 -16.40 -50.87
CA VAL A 315 30.00 -15.89 -52.20
C VAL A 315 29.34 -16.99 -53.06
N GLU A 316 29.86 -18.21 -53.04
CA GLU A 316 29.32 -19.34 -53.81
C GLU A 316 27.97 -19.84 -53.26
N SER A 317 27.86 -19.99 -51.93
CA SER A 317 26.62 -20.43 -51.28
C SER A 317 25.46 -19.45 -51.48
N ARG A 318 25.74 -18.16 -51.75
CA ARG A 318 24.73 -17.17 -52.13
C ARG A 318 24.04 -17.51 -53.46
N HIS A 319 24.67 -18.30 -54.33
CA HIS A 319 24.12 -18.69 -55.64
C HIS A 319 23.34 -20.01 -55.62
N GLU A 320 23.47 -20.86 -54.59
CA GLU A 320 22.78 -22.15 -54.50
C GLU A 320 21.33 -22.05 -53.98
N TRP A 321 20.95 -20.94 -53.33
CA TRP A 321 19.59 -20.73 -52.84
C TRP A 321 18.74 -19.90 -53.82
N HIS A 322 18.47 -20.48 -54.98
CA HIS A 322 17.40 -20.05 -55.88
C HIS A 322 16.55 -21.27 -56.26
N PRO A 323 15.29 -21.38 -55.81
CA PRO A 323 14.30 -22.28 -56.40
C PRO A 323 13.92 -21.89 -57.83
#